data_AF-A0A6N6SX86-F1
#
_entry.id   AF-A0A6N6SX86-F1
#
_cell.length_a   1.000
_cell.length_b   1.000
_cell.length_c   1.000
_cell.angle_alpha   90.00
_cell.angle_beta   90.00
_cell.angle_gamma   90.00
#
_symmetry.space_group_name_H-M   'P 1'
#
loop_
_entity.id
_entity.type
_entity.pdbx_description
1 polymer ?
#
loop_
_entity_poly.entity_id
_entity_poly.type
_entity_poly.pdbx_seq_one_letter_code
_entity_poly.pdbx_strand_id
1 'polypeptide(L)'
;MLAKLTRSPARDILVPFVPCDASWLGAETRGRIAPFSRVQFRTVGRLDKSHAEHELVLDAIVQGSPKAASAAMRKHIESVYNAYADYQSDV
;
A
#
# COMPACT_ATOMS: atom_id res chain seq x y z
N MET A 1 -42.40 4.37 16.05
CA MET A 1 -41.74 3.13 15.58
C MET A 1 -40.49 3.56 14.79
N LEU A 2 -39.34 3.63 15.46
CA LEU A 2 -38.21 2.65 15.40
C LEU A 2 -37.46 2.74 14.05
N ALA A 3 -36.17 3.02 13.94
CA ALA A 3 -35.09 2.96 14.92
C ALA A 3 -33.97 3.96 14.56
N LYS A 4 -33.46 4.65 15.59
CA LYS A 4 -32.14 5.27 15.61
C LYS A 4 -31.10 4.15 15.54
N LEU A 5 -30.27 4.10 14.50
CA LEU A 5 -28.98 3.40 14.59
C LEU A 5 -27.98 4.35 15.25
N THR A 6 -27.56 3.94 16.43
CA THR A 6 -26.61 4.61 17.31
C THR A 6 -25.17 4.37 16.85
N ARG A 7 -24.41 5.47 16.75
CA ARG A 7 -22.97 5.68 17.06
C ARG A 7 -21.92 4.70 16.52
N SER A 8 -20.88 5.28 15.88
CA SER A 8 -19.50 5.04 16.31
C SER A 8 -18.77 6.38 16.48
N PRO A 9 -18.40 6.77 17.72
CA PRO A 9 -17.58 7.94 18.01
C PRO A 9 -16.11 7.53 18.07
N ALA A 10 -15.39 7.59 16.93
CA ALA A 10 -13.95 7.35 16.91
C ALA A 10 -13.30 7.97 15.65
N ARG A 11 -13.57 9.25 15.38
CA ARG A 11 -12.89 10.01 14.32
C ARG A 11 -12.21 11.29 14.83
N ASP A 12 -11.88 11.32 16.11
CA ASP A 12 -11.01 12.35 16.70
C ASP A 12 -9.53 11.94 16.52
N ILE A 13 -9.11 11.78 15.27
CA ILE A 13 -7.72 12.04 14.90
C ILE A 13 -7.80 13.28 14.03
N LEU A 14 -7.50 14.41 14.65
CA LEU A 14 -7.36 15.73 14.05
C LEU A 14 -6.18 15.70 13.07
N VAL A 15 -6.35 15.08 11.90
CA VAL A 15 -5.57 15.43 10.72
C VAL A 15 -6.27 16.62 10.08
N PRO A 16 -5.59 17.77 9.86
CA PRO A 16 -6.18 18.85 9.10
C PRO A 16 -6.40 18.32 7.68
N PHE A 17 -7.67 18.05 7.35
CA PHE A 17 -8.10 17.81 5.98
C PHE A 17 -7.88 19.11 5.21
N VAL A 18 -6.70 19.25 4.62
CA VAL A 18 -6.39 20.30 3.64
C VAL A 18 -7.07 19.88 2.33
N PRO A 19 -8.14 20.56 1.87
CA PRO A 19 -8.70 20.30 0.57
C PRO A 19 -7.95 21.21 -0.44
N CYS A 20 -7.06 20.60 -1.22
CA CYS A 20 -6.65 21.12 -2.51
C CYS A 20 -6.74 19.92 -3.47
N ASP A 21 -7.42 20.11 -4.59
CA ASP A 21 -8.11 19.16 -5.47
C ASP A 21 -7.20 18.23 -6.29
N ALA A 22 -6.13 17.70 -5.68
CA ALA A 22 -5.38 16.54 -6.17
C ALA A 22 -6.14 15.21 -6.03
N SER A 23 -7.48 15.24 -5.97
CA SER A 23 -8.32 14.03 -5.95
C SER A 23 -8.08 13.20 -7.21
N TRP A 24 -7.79 13.87 -8.33
CA TRP A 24 -7.37 13.25 -9.58
C TRP A 24 -6.06 12.48 -9.42
N LEU A 25 -5.05 13.01 -8.70
CA LEU A 25 -3.80 12.29 -8.46
C LEU A 25 -4.06 10.97 -7.70
N GLY A 26 -4.97 10.99 -6.72
CA GLY A 26 -5.37 9.79 -6.01
C GLY A 26 -6.12 8.78 -6.90
N ALA A 27 -6.97 9.25 -7.81
CA ALA A 27 -7.69 8.39 -8.76
C ALA A 27 -6.75 7.83 -9.85
N GLU A 28 -5.89 8.66 -10.42
CA GLU A 28 -4.85 8.33 -11.40
C GLU A 28 -3.86 7.30 -10.82
N THR A 29 -3.36 7.58 -9.61
CA THR A 29 -2.45 6.68 -8.90
C THR A 29 -3.14 5.36 -8.58
N ARG A 30 -4.41 5.38 -8.11
CA ARG A 30 -5.20 4.16 -7.91
C ARG A 30 -5.45 3.39 -9.20
N GLY A 31 -5.75 4.08 -10.31
CA GLY A 31 -5.96 3.47 -11.62
C GLY A 31 -4.71 2.78 -12.15
N ARG A 32 -3.52 3.34 -11.89
CA ARG A 32 -2.23 2.73 -12.25
C ARG A 32 -1.88 1.52 -11.38
N ILE A 33 -2.37 1.47 -10.13
CA ILE A 33 -2.13 0.38 -9.17
C ILE A 33 -3.23 -0.71 -9.24
N ALA A 34 -4.43 -0.39 -9.75
CA ALA A 34 -5.56 -1.31 -9.84
C ALA A 34 -5.30 -2.60 -10.65
N PRO A 35 -4.55 -2.56 -11.79
CA PRO A 35 -4.17 -3.77 -12.51
C PRO A 35 -3.24 -4.66 -11.68
N PHE A 36 -2.27 -4.06 -10.98
CA PHE A 36 -1.32 -4.76 -10.12
C PHE A 36 -2.03 -5.46 -8.96
N SER A 37 -2.92 -4.75 -8.25
CA SER A 37 -3.63 -5.31 -7.07
C SER A 37 -4.50 -6.54 -7.36
N ARG A 38 -4.94 -6.73 -8.60
CA ARG A 38 -5.75 -7.90 -9.00
C ARG A 38 -4.92 -9.15 -9.34
N VAL A 39 -3.62 -9.00 -9.57
CA VAL A 39 -2.72 -10.09 -10.02
C VAL A 39 -1.51 -10.32 -9.10
N GLN A 40 -1.24 -9.40 -8.18
CA GLN A 40 -0.02 -9.33 -7.35
C GLN A 40 0.37 -10.60 -6.59
N PHE A 41 -0.56 -11.51 -6.33
CA PHE A 41 -0.32 -12.75 -5.58
C PHE A 41 -0.71 -14.02 -6.34
N ARG A 42 -0.89 -13.94 -7.66
CA ARG A 42 -1.16 -15.13 -8.48
C ARG A 42 0.08 -16.00 -8.67
N THR A 43 1.27 -15.43 -8.52
CA THR A 43 2.54 -16.15 -8.47
C THR A 43 2.73 -16.81 -7.11
N VAL A 44 2.84 -18.14 -7.09
CA VAL A 44 3.03 -18.94 -5.87
C VAL A 44 4.28 -18.46 -5.12
N GLY A 45 4.17 -18.25 -3.80
CA GLY A 45 5.28 -17.80 -2.94
C GLY A 45 5.54 -16.28 -2.94
N ARG A 46 4.87 -15.49 -3.80
CA ARG A 46 5.05 -14.02 -3.82
C ARG A 46 4.49 -13.33 -2.57
N LEU A 47 3.42 -13.88 -1.98
CA LEU A 47 2.81 -13.32 -0.78
C LEU A 47 3.79 -13.32 0.41
N ASP A 48 4.40 -14.48 0.69
CA ASP A 48 5.37 -14.63 1.78
C ASP A 48 6.60 -13.74 1.58
N LYS A 49 7.12 -13.68 0.34
CA LYS A 49 8.22 -12.77 -0.01
C LYS A 49 7.84 -11.30 0.21
N SER A 50 6.63 -10.92 -0.17
CA SER A 50 6.14 -9.55 0.03
C SER A 50 5.95 -9.20 1.49
N HIS A 51 5.60 -10.17 2.35
CA HIS A 51 5.53 -9.95 3.80
C HIS A 51 6.92 -9.70 4.39
N ALA A 52 7.90 -10.53 4.07
CA ALA A 52 9.28 -10.34 4.55
C ALA A 52 9.87 -8.98 4.11
N GLU A 53 9.57 -8.53 2.88
CA GLU A 53 9.99 -7.21 2.40
C GLU A 53 9.34 -6.06 3.21
N HIS A 54 8.08 -6.20 3.61
CA HIS A 54 7.40 -5.22 4.46
C HIS A 54 7.91 -5.22 5.90
N GLU A 55 8.28 -6.38 6.45
CA GLU A 55 8.89 -6.45 7.79
C GLU A 55 10.14 -5.56 7.87
N LEU A 56 10.99 -5.58 6.84
CA LEU A 56 12.17 -4.71 6.78
C LEU A 56 11.83 -3.22 6.78
N VAL A 57 10.70 -2.83 6.18
CA VAL A 57 10.21 -1.45 6.20
C VAL A 57 9.71 -1.09 7.60
N LEU A 58 8.91 -1.96 8.21
CA LEU A 58 8.35 -1.75 9.54
C LEU A 58 9.45 -1.67 10.59
N ASP A 59 10.45 -2.56 10.53
CA ASP A 59 11.62 -2.53 11.39
C ASP A 59 12.36 -1.20 11.30
N ALA A 60 12.57 -0.69 10.09
CA ALA A 60 13.22 0.60 9.89
C ALA A 60 12.41 1.79 10.44
N ILE A 61 11.07 1.71 10.37
CA ILE A 61 10.16 2.70 10.95
C ILE A 61 10.23 2.65 12.48
N VAL A 62 10.13 1.45 13.06
CA VAL A 62 10.20 1.24 14.52
C VAL A 62 11.54 1.69 15.10
N GLN A 63 12.63 1.46 14.37
CA GLN A 63 13.97 1.95 14.72
C GLN A 63 14.12 3.47 14.55
N GLY A 64 13.12 4.18 14.02
CA GLY A 64 13.15 5.63 13.84
C GLY A 64 14.11 6.10 12.73
N SER A 65 14.42 5.25 11.75
CA SER A 65 15.36 5.56 10.67
C SER A 65 14.62 5.85 9.36
N PRO A 66 14.29 7.12 9.05
CA PRO A 66 13.54 7.48 7.85
C PRO A 66 14.32 7.15 6.56
N LYS A 67 15.66 7.24 6.60
CA LYS A 67 16.51 6.88 5.46
C LYS A 67 16.43 5.39 5.16
N ALA A 68 16.51 4.54 6.19
CA ALA A 68 16.41 3.09 6.02
C ALA A 68 15.02 2.68 5.53
N ALA A 69 13.95 3.26 6.10
CA ALA A 69 12.58 2.99 5.67
C ALA A 69 12.37 3.36 4.18
N SER A 70 12.87 4.52 3.76
CA SER A 70 12.77 4.96 2.37
C SER A 70 13.56 4.08 1.39
N ALA A 71 14.70 3.53 1.83
CA ALA A 71 15.52 2.62 1.03
C ALA A 71 14.86 1.24 0.92
N ALA A 72 14.32 0.71 2.02
CA ALA A 72 13.58 -0.54 2.05
C ALA A 72 12.33 -0.46 1.16
N MET A 73 11.58 0.65 1.21
CA MET A 73 10.41 0.85 0.35
C MET A 73 10.78 0.90 -1.14
N ARG A 74 11.89 1.55 -1.51
CA ARG A 74 12.37 1.55 -2.90
C ARG A 74 12.70 0.13 -3.38
N LYS A 75 13.40 -0.65 -2.58
CA LYS A 75 13.70 -2.06 -2.89
C LYS A 75 12.44 -2.90 -3.03
N HIS A 76 11.44 -2.68 -2.17
CA HIS A 76 10.14 -3.36 -2.27
C HIS A 76 9.45 -3.06 -3.60
N ILE A 77 9.38 -1.78 -4.02
CA ILE A 77 8.78 -1.37 -5.30
C ILE A 77 9.49 -2.01 -6.49
N GLU A 78 10.82 -2.06 -6.48
CA GLU A 78 11.62 -2.70 -7.53
C GLU A 78 11.36 -4.22 -7.60
N SER A 79 11.28 -4.90 -6.44
CA SER A 79 10.94 -6.32 -6.37
C SER A 79 9.53 -6.62 -6.91
N VAL A 80 8.55 -5.75 -6.62
CA VAL A 80 7.18 -5.87 -7.17
C VAL A 80 7.18 -5.67 -8.68
N TYR A 81 7.95 -4.72 -9.20
CA TYR A 81 8.07 -4.50 -10.65
C TYR A 81 8.64 -5.74 -11.36
N ASN A 82 9.74 -6.30 -10.84
CA ASN A 82 10.36 -7.49 -11.43
C ASN A 82 9.41 -8.70 -11.42
N ALA A 83 8.72 -8.95 -10.30
CA ALA A 83 7.75 -10.04 -10.21
C ALA A 83 6.56 -9.87 -11.19
N TYR A 84 6.19 -8.62 -11.49
CA TYR A 84 5.17 -8.35 -12.51
C TYR A 84 5.69 -8.57 -13.93
N ALA A 85 6.93 -8.21 -14.21
CA ALA A 85 7.57 -8.50 -15.50
C ALA A 85 7.63 -10.01 -15.76
N ASP A 86 8.00 -10.81 -14.75
CA ASP A 86 8.02 -12.27 -14.82
C ASP A 86 6.59 -12.83 -15.08
N TYR A 87 5.58 -12.33 -14.37
CA TYR A 87 4.18 -12.72 -14.62
C TYR A 87 3.73 -12.38 -16.04
N GLN A 88 4.14 -11.24 -16.60
CA GLN A 88 3.82 -10.88 -17.99
C GLN A 88 4.51 -11.79 -19.02
N SER A 89 5.68 -12.36 -18.71
CA SER A 89 6.34 -13.32 -19.59
C SER A 89 5.75 -14.74 -19.52
N ASP A 90 5.08 -15.07 -18.41
CA ASP A 90 4.49 -16.39 -18.18
C ASP A 90 3.08 -16.56 -18.77
N VAL A 91 2.44 -15.46 -19.22
CA VAL A 91 1.08 -15.44 -19.83
C VAL A 91 1.12 -15.32 -21.35
#